data_AF-A0A7W1P1V4-F1
#
_entry.id   AF-A0A7W1P1V4-F1
#
_cell.length_a   1.000
_cell.length_b   1.000
_cell.length_c   1.000
_cell.angle_alpha   90.00
_cell.angle_beta   90.00
_cell.angle_gamma   90.00
#
_symmetry.space_group_name_H-M   'P 1'
#
loop_
_entity.id
_entity.type
_entity.pdbx_description
1 polymer ?
#
loop_
_entity_poly.entity_id
_entity_poly.type
_entity_poly.pdbx_seq_one_letter_code
_entity_poly.pdbx_strand_id
1 'polypeptide(L)'
;MPAIVGHWQEPGTSDTTEFRADGTVIERTGTGETIRGRYSLRNKQLKLDLDGVADDLSLPVAVGAETLEITDSEGKVTLYQRIS
;
A
#
# COMPACT_ATOMS: atom_id res chain seq x y z
N MET A 1 7.90 -9.18 -11.99
CA MET A 1 7.69 -8.65 -10.62
C MET A 1 6.42 -7.82 -10.62
N PRO A 2 5.60 -7.83 -9.55
CA PRO A 2 4.39 -7.00 -9.49
C PRO A 2 4.74 -5.52 -9.66
N ALA A 3 3.98 -4.78 -10.48
CA ALA A 3 4.24 -3.35 -10.73
C ALA A 3 4.19 -2.48 -9.47
N ILE A 4 3.49 -2.95 -8.43
CA ILE A 4 3.33 -2.25 -7.15
C ILE A 4 4.60 -2.29 -6.28
N VAL A 5 5.55 -3.19 -6.57
CA VAL A 5 6.80 -3.29 -5.78
C VAL A 5 7.54 -1.95 -5.81
N GLY A 6 7.91 -1.46 -4.64
CA GLY A 6 8.59 -0.17 -4.47
C GLY A 6 8.17 0.54 -3.19
N HIS A 7 8.69 1.77 -3.04
CA HIS A 7 8.35 2.67 -1.95
C HIS A 7 7.39 3.74 -2.46
N TRP A 8 6.40 4.05 -1.63
CA TRP A 8 5.31 4.95 -1.96
C TRP A 8 5.08 5.90 -0.78
N GLN A 9 4.70 7.14 -1.06
CA GLN A 9 4.38 8.16 -0.06
C GLN A 9 3.01 8.75 -0.31
N GLU A 10 2.22 8.92 0.74
CA GLU A 10 0.95 9.65 0.67
C GLU A 10 1.22 11.17 0.56
N PRO A 11 0.57 11.90 -0.37
CA PRO A 11 0.81 13.32 -0.53
C PRO A 11 0.45 14.13 0.71
N GLY A 12 1.34 15.03 1.10
CA GLY A 12 1.11 15.91 2.24
C GLY A 12 1.32 15.26 3.60
N THR A 13 1.72 13.98 3.64
CA THR A 13 2.11 13.28 4.88
C THR A 13 3.57 12.84 4.81
N SER A 14 4.10 12.38 5.95
CA SER A 14 5.38 11.66 6.00
C SER A 14 5.19 10.15 6.00
N ASP A 15 3.96 9.69 5.73
CA ASP A 15 3.62 8.26 5.75
C ASP A 15 4.14 7.60 4.48
N THR A 16 4.80 6.46 4.65
CA THR A 16 5.37 5.70 3.55
C THR A 16 4.92 4.25 3.59
N THR A 17 4.73 3.67 2.41
CA THR A 17 4.38 2.25 2.23
C THR A 17 5.41 1.59 1.32
N GLU A 18 5.97 0.48 1.76
CA GLU A 18 6.95 -0.33 1.03
C GLU A 18 6.32 -1.68 0.67
N PHE A 19 6.16 -1.94 -0.62
CA PHE A 19 5.74 -3.25 -1.14
C PHE A 19 6.96 -4.00 -1.67
N ARG A 20 7.27 -5.15 -1.08
CA ARG A 20 8.42 -5.97 -1.45
C ARG A 20 8.05 -7.10 -2.40
N ALA A 21 8.98 -7.49 -3.26
CA ALA A 21 8.76 -8.56 -4.24
C ALA A 21 8.40 -9.93 -3.63
N ASP A 22 8.70 -10.14 -2.36
CA ASP A 22 8.38 -11.36 -1.61
C ASP A 22 6.94 -11.38 -1.03
N GLY A 23 6.13 -10.35 -1.27
CA GLY A 23 4.78 -10.21 -0.75
C GLY A 23 4.69 -9.58 0.63
N THR A 24 5.77 -8.97 1.14
CA THR A 24 5.75 -8.21 2.40
C THR A 24 5.32 -6.76 2.14
N VAL A 25 4.48 -6.22 3.03
CA VAL A 25 4.15 -4.79 3.09
C VAL A 25 4.65 -4.20 4.40
N ILE A 26 5.19 -2.99 4.34
CA ILE A 26 5.61 -2.21 5.52
C ILE A 26 5.08 -0.80 5.37
N GLU A 27 4.30 -0.36 6.33
CA GLU A 27 3.86 1.03 6.43
C GLU A 27 4.60 1.71 7.59
N ARG A 28 5.10 2.92 7.35
CA ARG A 28 5.75 3.76 8.35
C ARG A 28 5.00 5.07 8.42
N THR A 29 4.45 5.39 9.57
CA THR A 29 3.74 6.66 9.77
C THR A 29 4.75 7.77 10.08
N GLY A 30 4.36 9.02 9.85
CA GLY A 30 5.13 10.21 10.21
C GLY A 30 5.36 10.34 11.71
N THR A 31 4.60 9.63 12.55
CA THR A 31 4.80 9.55 14.01
C THR A 31 5.84 8.50 14.42
N GLY A 32 6.37 7.72 13.47
CA GLY A 32 7.40 6.70 13.70
C GLY A 32 6.87 5.30 13.99
N GLU A 33 5.55 5.10 13.93
CA GLU A 33 4.95 3.77 14.05
C GLU A 33 5.26 2.95 12.79
N THR A 34 5.42 1.63 12.95
CA THR A 34 5.63 0.72 11.83
C THR A 34 4.61 -0.40 11.87
N ILE A 35 3.78 -0.46 10.84
CA ILE A 35 2.83 -1.55 10.60
C ILE A 35 3.46 -2.48 9.57
N ARG A 36 3.34 -3.78 9.78
CA ARG A 36 3.87 -4.82 8.88
C ARG A 36 2.78 -5.79 8.53
N GLY A 37 2.99 -6.50 7.43
CA GLY A 37 2.07 -7.55 7.02
C GLY A 37 2.44 -8.17 5.69
N ARG A 38 1.45 -8.83 5.09
CA ARG A 38 1.53 -9.49 3.80
C ARG A 38 0.57 -8.83 2.83
N TYR A 39 0.94 -8.85 1.56
CA TYR A 39 0.06 -8.39 0.49
C TYR A 39 0.01 -9.39 -0.66
N SER A 40 -1.09 -9.32 -1.39
CA SER A 40 -1.21 -9.94 -2.71
C SER A 40 -1.95 -9.02 -3.66
N LEU A 41 -1.58 -9.09 -4.95
CA LEU A 41 -2.17 -8.26 -5.99
C LEU A 41 -2.69 -9.15 -7.12
N ARG A 42 -4.00 -9.13 -7.36
CA ARG A 42 -4.63 -9.87 -8.46
C ARG A 42 -5.75 -9.06 -9.06
N ASN A 43 -5.81 -8.97 -10.40
CA ASN A 43 -6.91 -8.30 -11.12
C ASN A 43 -7.25 -6.89 -10.59
N LYS A 44 -6.24 -6.05 -10.30
CA LYS A 44 -6.43 -4.70 -9.73
C LYS A 44 -7.08 -4.68 -8.34
N GLN A 45 -6.98 -5.77 -7.60
CA GLN A 45 -7.36 -5.87 -6.18
C GLN A 45 -6.11 -6.12 -5.35
N LEU A 46 -5.86 -5.21 -4.41
CA LEU A 46 -4.83 -5.32 -3.38
C LEU A 46 -5.47 -5.95 -2.15
N LYS A 47 -4.98 -7.13 -1.76
CA LYS A 47 -5.32 -7.73 -0.48
C LYS A 47 -4.19 -7.47 0.51
N LEU A 48 -4.52 -6.97 1.70
CA LEU A 48 -3.60 -6.75 2.81
C LEU A 48 -4.02 -7.62 4.00
N ASP A 49 -3.03 -8.23 4.64
CA ASP A 49 -3.13 -8.97 5.89
C ASP A 49 -2.09 -8.32 6.81
N LEU A 50 -2.54 -7.48 7.75
CA LEU A 50 -1.68 -6.64 8.58
C LEU A 50 -1.56 -7.23 9.99
N ASP A 51 -0.35 -7.23 10.53
CA ASP A 51 -0.07 -7.78 11.85
C ASP A 51 -0.91 -7.09 12.93
N GLY A 52 -1.69 -7.88 13.67
CA GLY A 52 -2.55 -7.36 14.74
C GLY A 52 -3.90 -6.78 14.28
N VAL A 53 -4.17 -6.78 12.98
CA VAL A 53 -5.49 -6.47 12.41
C VAL A 53 -6.21 -7.78 12.13
N ALA A 54 -7.41 -7.95 12.68
CA ALA A 54 -8.14 -9.22 12.61
C ALA A 54 -8.73 -9.52 11.22
N ASP A 55 -9.00 -8.47 10.44
CA ASP A 55 -9.67 -8.56 9.15
C ASP A 55 -8.72 -8.25 8.00
N ASP A 56 -8.79 -9.09 6.97
CA ASP A 56 -8.12 -8.82 5.70
C ASP A 56 -8.78 -7.62 5.00
N LEU A 57 -7.97 -6.68 4.50
CA LEU A 57 -8.45 -5.59 3.67
C LEU A 57 -8.35 -5.99 2.20
N SER A 58 -9.41 -5.75 1.43
CA SER A 58 -9.38 -5.91 -0.04
C SER A 58 -9.78 -4.60 -0.69
N LEU A 59 -8.84 -3.97 -1.39
CA LEU A 59 -8.96 -2.62 -1.90
C LEU A 59 -8.74 -2.60 -3.42
N PRO A 60 -9.61 -1.93 -4.20
CA PRO A 60 -9.31 -1.59 -5.58
C PRO A 60 -8.01 -0.79 -5.67
N VAL A 61 -7.16 -1.13 -6.64
CA VAL A 61 -5.88 -0.48 -6.84
C VAL A 61 -5.56 -0.25 -8.32
N ALA A 62 -5.01 0.92 -8.65
CA ALA A 62 -4.40 1.20 -9.93
C ALA A 62 -2.91 1.53 -9.73
N VAL A 63 -2.05 0.84 -10.49
CA VAL A 63 -0.59 0.98 -10.36
C VAL A 63 -0.04 1.55 -11.66
N GLY A 64 0.46 2.78 -11.58
CA GLY A 64 1.23 3.44 -12.63
C GLY A 64 2.74 3.26 -12.44
N ALA A 65 3.51 3.89 -13.33
CA ALA A 65 4.97 3.93 -13.19
C ALA A 65 5.38 4.68 -11.93
N GLU A 66 4.86 5.90 -11.73
CA GLU A 66 5.21 6.79 -10.62
C GLU A 66 4.07 6.98 -9.60
N THR A 67 2.89 6.44 -9.89
CA THR A 67 1.69 6.65 -9.07
C THR A 67 1.05 5.34 -8.64
N LEU A 68 0.43 5.35 -7.46
CA LEU A 68 -0.36 4.26 -6.92
C LEU A 68 -1.66 4.85 -6.38
N GLU A 69 -2.80 4.39 -6.90
CA GLU A 69 -4.12 4.81 -6.44
C GLU A 69 -4.75 3.65 -5.68
N ILE A 70 -5.13 3.90 -4.43
CA ILE A 70 -5.87 2.95 -3.60
C ILE A 70 -7.22 3.56 -3.29
N THR A 71 -8.28 2.80 -3.51
CA THR A 71 -9.65 3.18 -3.15
C THR A 71 -10.07 2.43 -1.89
N ASP A 72 -10.49 3.14 -0.85
CA ASP A 72 -11.02 2.50 0.36
C ASP A 72 -12.47 1.98 0.17
N SER A 73 -13.01 1.34 1.20
CA SER A 73 -14.38 0.79 1.17
C SER A 73 -15.48 1.85 1.05
N GLU A 74 -15.18 3.11 1.36
CA GLU A 74 -16.10 4.24 1.22
C GLU A 74 -15.99 4.91 -0.15
N GLY A 75 -15.05 4.49 -0.99
CA GLY A 75 -14.81 5.05 -2.31
C GLY A 75 -13.85 6.23 -2.32
N LYS A 76 -13.23 6.57 -1.19
CA LYS A 76 -12.20 7.61 -1.14
C LYS A 76 -10.95 7.08 -1.84
N VAL A 77 -10.38 7.91 -2.72
CA VAL A 77 -9.15 7.59 -3.44
C VAL A 77 -7.98 8.32 -2.79
N THR A 78 -6.94 7.56 -2.44
CA THR A 78 -5.64 8.08 -2.04
C THR A 78 -4.63 7.82 -3.14
N LEU A 79 -3.94 8.89 -3.58
CA LEU A 79 -2.96 8.86 -4.67
C LEU A 79 -1.54 8.95 -4.10
N TYR A 80 -0.85 7.83 -4.00
CA TYR A 80 0.53 7.77 -3.55
C TYR A 80 1.52 8.07 -4.68
N GLN A 81 2.66 8.66 -4.34
CA GLN A 81 3.78 8.91 -5.24
C GLN A 81 4.91 7.93 -4.96
N ARG A 82 5.55 7.42 -6.03
CA ARG A 82 6.73 6.58 -5.89
C ARG A 82 7.90 7.41 -5.36
N ILE A 83 8.64 6.84 -4.41
CA ILE A 83 9.86 7.43 -3.85
C ILE A 83 11.05 6.48 -4.02
N SER A 84 12.25 7.04 -4.00
CA SER A 84 13.54 6.35 -4.23
C SER A 84 13.93 5.43 -3.08
#